data_AF-A0A9W6H0F1-F1
#
_entry.id   AF-A0A9W6H0F1-F1
#
_cell.length_a   1.000
_cell.length_b   1.000
_cell.length_c   1.000
_cell.angle_alpha   90.00
_cell.angle_beta   90.00
_cell.angle_gamma   90.00
#
_symmetry.space_group_name_H-M   'P 1'
#
loop_
_entity.id
_entity.type
_entity.pdbx_description
1 polymer ?
#
loop_
_entity_poly.entity_id
_entity_poly.type
_entity_poly.pdbx_seq_one_letter_code
_entity_poly.pdbx_strand_id
1 'polypeptide(L)' 'MLAQARTAGATAVLAAQQREWGGYSGYFADPDGFRWEVAVNPSPLGESLLP' A
#
# COMPACT_ATOMS: atom_id res chain seq x y z
N MET A 1 -2.77 -7.96 4.80
CA MET A 1 -3.18 -7.43 3.49
C MET A 1 -2.22 -7.82 2.36
N LEU A 2 -0.96 -7.36 2.32
CA LEU A 2 -0.03 -7.70 1.21
C LEU A 2 0.26 -9.21 1.08
N ALA A 3 0.38 -9.93 2.20
CA ALA A 3 0.52 -11.39 2.17
C ALA A 3 -0.72 -12.08 1.58
N GLN A 4 -1.93 -11.55 1.84
CA GLN A 4 -3.17 -12.07 1.26
C GLN A 4 -3.25 -11.77 -0.24
N ALA A 5 -2.76 -10.61 -0.68
CA ALA A 5 -2.67 -10.30 -2.11
C ALA A 5 -1.77 -11.31 -2.83
N ARG A 6 -0.60 -11.66 -2.26
CA ARG A 6 0.27 -12.72 -2.81
C ARG A 6 -0.46 -14.05 -2.98
N THR A 7 -1.21 -14.47 -1.96
CA THR A 7 -1.99 -15.72 -2.04
C THR A 7 -3.12 -15.68 -3.07
N ALA A 8 -3.60 -14.47 -3.42
CA ALA A 8 -4.65 -14.27 -4.42
C ALA A 8 -4.11 -14.13 -5.86
N GLY A 9 -2.81 -14.33 -6.08
CA GLY A 9 -2.20 -14.25 -7.41
C GLY A 9 -1.60 -12.88 -7.76
N ALA A 10 -1.54 -11.94 -6.80
CA ALA A 10 -0.88 -10.67 -7.02
C ALA A 10 0.63 -10.86 -7.26
N THR A 11 1.15 -10.10 -8.23
CA THR A 11 2.57 -10.07 -8.59
C THR A 11 3.23 -8.78 -8.12
N ALA A 12 4.55 -8.66 -8.26
CA ALA A 12 5.32 -7.44 -7.94
C ALA A 12 5.04 -6.87 -6.52
N VAL A 13 4.89 -7.74 -5.53
CA VAL A 13 4.51 -7.32 -4.17
C VAL A 13 5.70 -6.70 -3.44
N LEU A 14 5.68 -5.39 -3.30
CA LEU A 14 6.62 -4.60 -2.50
C LEU A 14 6.13 -4.56 -1.06
N ALA A 15 7.00 -5.01 -0.14
CA ALA A 15 6.72 -4.99 1.29
C ALA A 15 6.37 -3.57 1.76
N ALA A 16 5.50 -3.49 2.78
CA ALA A 16 5.15 -2.21 3.36
C ALA A 16 6.37 -1.59 4.04
N GLN A 17 6.54 -0.28 3.84
CA GLN A 17 7.60 0.51 4.43
C GLN A 17 7.02 1.75 5.08
N GLN A 18 7.72 2.28 6.08
CA GLN A 18 7.36 3.55 6.68
C GLN A 18 7.54 4.67 5.66
N ARG A 19 6.64 5.65 5.69
CA ARG A 19 6.62 6.77 4.76
C ARG A 19 6.89 8.06 5.52
N GLU A 20 7.40 9.05 4.79
CA GLU A 20 7.79 10.35 5.36
C GLU A 20 6.60 11.10 5.98
N TRP A 21 5.40 10.89 5.44
CA TRP A 21 4.14 11.41 6.00
C TRP A 21 3.66 10.69 7.26
N GLY A 22 4.42 9.72 7.79
CA GLY A 22 4.24 9.14 9.11
C GLY A 22 3.53 7.78 9.17
N GLY A 23 2.87 7.33 8.10
CA GLY A 23 2.26 5.99 8.07
C GLY A 23 3.08 4.95 7.32
N TYR A 24 2.40 3.89 6.91
CA TYR A 24 3.00 2.75 6.21
C TYR A 24 2.28 2.52 4.90
N SER A 25 3.03 2.22 3.84
CA SER A 25 2.42 1.70 2.63
C SER A 25 3.29 0.71 1.90
N GLY A 26 2.64 -0.17 1.15
CA GLY A 26 3.27 -1.11 0.24
C GLY A 26 2.41 -1.33 -1.00
N TYR A 27 2.95 -2.09 -1.95
CA TYR A 27 2.37 -2.19 -3.28
C TYR A 27 2.24 -3.64 -3.73
N PHE A 28 1.32 -3.87 -4.65
CA PHE A 28 1.26 -5.09 -5.45
C PHE A 28 0.65 -4.78 -6.81
N ALA A 29 0.84 -5.66 -7.78
CA ALA A 29 0.07 -5.70 -9.01
C ALA A 29 -0.95 -6.84 -8.93
N ASP A 30 -2.21 -6.59 -9.26
CA ASP A 30 -3.20 -7.66 -9.37
C ASP A 30 -2.90 -8.56 -10.60
N PRO A 31 -3.63 -9.68 -10.77
CA PRO A 31 -3.39 -10.59 -11.90
C PRO A 31 -3.56 -9.97 -13.29
N ASP A 32 -4.36 -8.90 -13.39
CA ASP A 32 -4.58 -8.16 -14.64
C ASP A 32 -3.48 -7.10 -14.90
N GLY A 33 -2.56 -6.93 -13.95
CA GLY A 33 -1.41 -6.04 -14.05
C GLY A 33 -1.64 -4.63 -13.50
N PHE A 34 -2.80 -4.34 -12.88
CA PHE A 34 -3.03 -3.04 -12.26
C PHE A 34 -2.27 -2.92 -10.95
N ARG A 35 -1.60 -1.78 -10.77
CA ARG A 35 -0.80 -1.50 -9.58
C ARG A 35 -1.64 -0.84 -8.49
N TRP A 36 -1.62 -1.44 -7.31
CA TRP A 36 -2.34 -0.98 -6.13
C TRP A 36 -1.37 -0.57 -5.03
N GLU A 37 -1.76 0.44 -4.26
CA GLU A 37 -1.14 0.82 -3.00
C GLU A 37 -2.06 0.46 -1.85
N VAL A 38 -1.51 -0.21 -0.83
CA VAL A 38 -2.17 -0.39 0.47
C VAL A 38 -1.46 0.53 1.45
N ALA A 39 -2.18 1.52 1.96
CA ALA A 39 -1.66 2.51 2.89
C ALA A 39 -2.45 2.54 4.20
N VAL A 40 -1.75 2.72 5.31
CA VAL A 40 -2.34 3.05 6.61
C VAL A 40 -2.03 4.50 6.90
N ASN A 41 -3.06 5.34 6.82
CA ASN A 41 -2.98 6.73 7.26
C ASN A 41 -3.17 6.79 8.80
N PRO A 42 -2.18 7.31 9.58
CA PRO A 42 -2.31 7.47 11.02
C PRO A 42 -3.07 8.74 11.44
N SER A 43 -3.36 9.67 10.53
CA SER A 43 -4.04 10.95 10.81
C SER A 43 -5.56 10.85 10.68
N PRO A 44 -6.30 11.84 11.20
CA PRO A 44 -7.69 12.05 10.85
C PRO A 44 -7.90 12.15 9.33
N LEU A 45 -9.08 11.75 8.88
CA LEU A 45 -9.50 11.88 7.49
C LEU A 45 -9.61 13.36 7.11
N GLY A 46 -9.18 13.71 5.90
CA GLY A 46 -9.29 15.06 5.34
C GLY A 46 -8.09 15.96 5.57
N GLU A 47 -7.08 15.51 6.32
CA GLU A 47 -5.82 16.23 6.47
C GLU A 47 -4.85 15.92 5.33
N SER A 48 -4.17 16.96 4.82
CA SER A 48 -3.05 16.78 3.90
C SER A 48 -1.79 16.48 4.70
N LEU A 49 -1.22 15.29 4.48
CA LEU A 49 0.04 14.87 5.08
C LEU A 49 1.24 15.02 4.13
N LEU A 50 0.95 15.42 2.90
CA LEU A 50 1.95 15.76 1.91
C LEU A 50 2.03 17.29 1.81
N PRO A 51 3.24 17.84 1.55
CA PRO A 51 3.42 19.27 1.31
C PRO A 51 2.69 19.75 0.06
#